data_AF-T1AZ60-F1
#
_entry.id   AF-T1AZ60-F1
#
_cell.length_a   1.000
_cell.length_b   1.000
_cell.length_c   1.000
_cell.angle_alpha   90.00
_cell.angle_beta   90.00
_cell.angle_gamma   90.00
#
_symmetry.space_group_name_H-M   'P 1'
#
loop_
_entity.id
_entity.type
_entity.pdbx_description
1 polymer ?
#
loop_
_entity_poly.entity_id
_entity_poly.type
_entity_poly.pdbx_seq_one_letter_code
_entity_poly.pdbx_strand_id
1 'polypeptide(L)'
;MEAYFASIEAEVDRAYRVATRARQEGFDPETSPEIPRAQDMAMRVEKLLAHLGVDGISREIRTLAESLPREEVAVRIARRLAADTSRGGTVENRVDTALRVGLAILTEGILVAPLEGLAEVHLRESADGPYIELYYAGPIRAAGGTAQALSVLLADIVRRDLGLAAYRPEREEVERYQEEIPLYKYYQHLQYVPTAEEIAQVVQHVPVAISGESTEGDAEVSAFRNLARVPTNGIRGGACLVIARGSARKRRRSGRPSTSSDWTAGSSSPTWATTRPTTRTSRRPSTSRIRSGAAPSWPTRVGRAGSGSSTAAPGRRAWPPAPSIRRRW
;
A
#
# COMPACT_ATOMS: atom_id res chain seq x y z
N MET A 1 30.46 -12.29 6.50
CA MET A 1 29.21 -11.61 6.07
C MET A 1 29.55 -10.34 5.27
N GLU A 2 30.47 -9.51 5.76
CA GLU A 2 30.96 -8.31 5.02
C GLU A 2 31.51 -8.62 3.62
N ALA A 3 32.40 -9.59 3.48
CA ALA A 3 32.95 -9.97 2.17
C ALA A 3 31.87 -10.42 1.15
N TYR A 4 30.78 -11.01 1.62
CA TYR A 4 29.65 -11.40 0.77
C TYR A 4 28.89 -10.17 0.26
N PHE A 5 28.54 -9.23 1.15
CA PHE A 5 27.89 -7.98 0.75
C PHE A 5 28.79 -7.15 -0.19
N ALA A 6 30.08 -7.05 0.10
CA ALA A 6 31.04 -6.37 -0.77
C ALA A 6 31.10 -6.97 -2.18
N SER A 7 31.02 -8.31 -2.28
CA SER A 7 30.97 -8.98 -3.60
C SER A 7 29.70 -8.65 -4.39
N ILE A 8 28.54 -8.55 -3.72
CA ILE A 8 27.28 -8.15 -4.35
C ILE A 8 27.34 -6.69 -4.78
N GLU A 9 27.84 -5.80 -3.92
CA GLU A 9 27.98 -4.38 -4.24
C GLU A 9 28.87 -4.16 -5.47
N ALA A 10 29.99 -4.87 -5.58
CA ALA A 10 30.88 -4.79 -6.73
C ALA A 10 30.19 -5.23 -8.04
N GLU A 11 29.38 -6.29 -8.01
CA GLU A 11 28.62 -6.73 -9.19
C GLU A 11 27.49 -5.76 -9.54
N VAL A 12 26.81 -5.20 -8.54
CA VAL A 12 25.81 -4.14 -8.75
C VAL A 12 26.45 -2.90 -9.37
N ASP A 13 27.63 -2.48 -8.90
CA ASP A 13 28.38 -1.36 -9.47
C ASP A 13 28.79 -1.62 -10.92
N ARG A 14 29.16 -2.86 -11.24
CA ARG A 14 29.45 -3.29 -12.61
C ARG A 14 28.21 -3.15 -13.49
N ALA A 15 27.05 -3.62 -13.03
CA ALA A 15 25.78 -3.50 -13.76
C ALA A 15 25.38 -2.03 -13.97
N TYR A 16 25.50 -1.19 -12.94
CA TYR A 16 25.19 0.24 -13.04
C TYR A 16 26.08 0.98 -14.04
N ARG A 17 27.38 0.64 -14.12
CA ARG A 17 28.28 1.22 -15.13
C ARG A 17 27.84 0.89 -16.55
N VAL A 18 27.44 -0.35 -16.80
CA VAL A 18 26.92 -0.76 -18.11
C VAL A 18 25.62 -0.02 -18.43
N ALA A 19 24.67 0.01 -17.50
CA ALA A 19 23.39 0.69 -17.68
C ALA A 19 23.57 2.20 -17.91
N THR A 20 24.46 2.85 -17.16
CA THR A 20 24.74 4.28 -17.31
C THR A 20 25.31 4.59 -18.69
N ARG A 21 26.29 3.80 -19.15
CA ARG A 21 26.87 3.98 -20.49
C ARG A 21 25.81 3.83 -21.59
N ALA A 22 24.95 2.82 -21.49
CA ALA A 22 23.89 2.59 -22.48
C ALA A 22 22.86 3.75 -22.47
N ARG A 23 22.42 4.19 -21.29
CA ARG A 23 21.44 5.28 -21.15
C ARG A 23 21.96 6.63 -21.66
N GLN A 24 23.25 6.88 -21.53
CA GLN A 24 23.89 8.09 -22.07
C GLN A 24 23.86 8.18 -23.61
N GLU A 25 23.57 7.09 -24.32
CA GLU A 25 23.40 7.13 -25.78
C GLU A 25 22.08 7.81 -26.22
N GLY A 26 21.15 8.05 -25.28
CA GLY A 26 19.95 8.85 -25.52
C GLY A 26 18.83 8.16 -26.29
N PHE A 27 18.84 6.82 -26.35
CA PHE A 27 17.80 6.02 -27.02
C PHE A 27 16.58 5.70 -26.14
N ASP A 28 16.68 5.94 -24.83
CA ASP A 28 15.64 5.68 -23.82
C ASP A 28 15.03 6.98 -23.29
N PRO A 29 13.88 6.94 -22.55
CA PRO A 29 13.23 8.14 -22.01
C PRO A 29 14.12 9.01 -21.12
N GLU A 30 15.06 8.40 -20.40
CA GLU A 30 15.97 9.06 -19.48
C GLU A 30 17.43 8.71 -19.79
N THR A 31 18.33 9.68 -19.68
CA THR A 31 19.78 9.51 -19.95
C THR A 31 20.56 8.93 -18.78
N SER A 32 19.87 8.55 -17.70
CA SER A 32 20.46 7.92 -16.52
C SER A 32 19.60 6.73 -16.06
N PRO A 33 20.16 5.77 -15.30
CA PRO A 33 19.38 4.66 -14.76
C PRO A 33 18.23 5.16 -13.85
N GLU A 34 17.00 4.80 -14.21
CA GLU A 34 15.77 5.25 -13.53
C GLU A 34 15.50 4.54 -12.19
N ILE A 35 16.09 3.36 -11.96
CA ILE A 35 15.94 2.62 -10.71
C ILE A 35 17.04 3.08 -9.75
N PRO A 36 16.71 3.76 -8.63
CA PRO A 36 17.73 4.28 -7.73
C PRO A 36 18.15 3.23 -6.68
N ARG A 37 19.42 3.24 -6.27
CA ARG A 37 19.92 2.35 -5.20
C ARG A 37 19.52 2.83 -3.82
N ALA A 38 19.12 1.95 -2.92
CA ALA A 38 18.93 2.27 -1.51
C ALA A 38 19.52 1.16 -0.63
N GLN A 39 20.26 1.53 0.41
CA GLN A 39 20.88 0.61 1.37
C GLN A 39 19.91 0.26 2.51
N ASP A 40 18.97 1.15 2.84
CA ASP A 40 18.05 0.98 3.96
C ASP A 40 16.64 1.52 3.63
N MET A 41 15.70 1.30 4.56
CA MET A 41 14.32 1.77 4.45
C MET A 41 14.22 3.28 4.33
N ALA A 42 15.03 4.03 5.08
CA ALA A 42 14.99 5.48 5.10
C ALA A 42 15.36 6.08 3.73
N MET A 43 16.40 5.56 3.07
CA MET A 43 16.76 5.99 1.71
C MET A 43 15.79 5.49 0.66
N ARG A 44 15.15 4.33 0.85
CA ARG A 44 14.06 3.91 -0.04
C ARG A 44 12.94 4.95 -0.02
N VAL A 45 12.51 5.40 1.15
CA VAL A 45 11.46 6.43 1.29
C VAL A 45 11.87 7.74 0.59
N GLU A 46 13.07 8.25 0.88
CA GLU A 46 13.56 9.49 0.28
C GLU A 46 13.65 9.40 -1.25
N LYS A 47 14.23 8.31 -1.79
CA LYS A 47 14.39 8.12 -3.24
C LYS A 47 13.07 7.86 -3.95
N LEU A 48 12.17 7.12 -3.32
CA LEU A 48 10.82 6.84 -3.85
C LEU A 48 10.03 8.13 -4.03
N LEU A 49 10.19 9.10 -3.12
CA LEU A 49 9.42 10.33 -3.08
C LEU A 49 10.23 11.57 -3.44
N ALA A 50 11.36 11.41 -4.14
CA ALA A 50 12.28 12.50 -4.46
C ALA A 50 11.59 13.67 -5.22
N HIS A 51 10.59 13.36 -6.06
CA HIS A 51 9.79 14.36 -6.78
C HIS A 51 9.01 15.33 -5.88
N LEU A 52 8.82 15.01 -4.59
CA LEU A 52 8.16 15.86 -3.61
C LEU A 52 9.13 16.82 -2.90
N GLY A 53 10.42 16.83 -3.25
CA GLY A 53 11.43 17.69 -2.61
C GLY A 53 11.59 17.40 -1.12
N VAL A 54 11.72 16.13 -0.76
CA VAL A 54 11.88 15.65 0.64
C VAL A 54 13.33 15.30 0.96
N ASP A 55 14.26 16.03 0.35
CA ASP A 55 15.70 15.83 0.54
C ASP A 55 16.09 15.90 2.03
N GLY A 56 16.92 14.94 2.46
CA GLY A 56 17.38 14.82 3.84
C GLY A 56 16.42 14.06 4.76
N ILE A 57 15.22 13.67 4.29
CA ILE A 57 14.25 12.97 5.15
C ILE A 57 14.76 11.62 5.64
N SER A 58 15.65 10.96 4.90
CA SER A 58 16.23 9.70 5.37
C SER A 58 17.06 9.87 6.65
N ARG A 59 17.71 11.03 6.85
CA ARG A 59 18.45 11.32 8.09
C ARG A 59 17.47 11.48 9.25
N GLU A 60 16.40 12.23 9.04
CA GLU A 60 15.35 12.44 10.04
C GLU A 60 14.67 11.13 10.44
N ILE A 61 14.32 10.27 9.46
CA ILE A 61 13.75 8.94 9.72
C ILE A 61 14.69 8.11 10.60
N ARG A 62 15.99 8.10 10.30
CA ARG A 62 16.98 7.34 11.08
C ARG A 62 17.06 7.83 12.52
N THR A 63 17.21 9.14 12.71
CA THR A 63 17.30 9.75 14.04
C THR A 63 16.07 9.42 14.90
N LEU A 64 14.87 9.49 14.33
CA LEU A 64 13.66 9.14 15.08
C LEU A 64 13.56 7.63 15.34
N ALA A 65 13.95 6.80 14.37
CA ALA A 65 13.90 5.34 14.48
C ALA A 65 14.88 4.74 15.52
N GLU A 66 15.88 5.50 15.99
CA GLU A 66 16.76 5.09 17.09
C GLU A 66 16.01 4.90 18.41
N SER A 67 14.91 5.66 18.62
CA SER A 67 14.20 5.71 19.89
C SER A 67 12.71 5.40 19.80
N LEU A 68 12.14 5.45 18.59
CA LEU A 68 10.70 5.32 18.37
C LEU A 68 10.35 4.13 17.47
N PRO A 69 9.20 3.48 17.71
CA PRO A 69 8.68 2.50 16.76
C PRO A 69 8.32 3.19 15.43
N ARG A 70 8.40 2.43 14.34
CA ARG A 70 8.17 2.91 12.98
C ARG A 70 6.84 3.65 12.81
N GLU A 71 5.77 3.16 13.44
CA GLU A 71 4.45 3.78 13.37
C GLU A 71 4.46 5.20 13.96
N GLU A 72 5.21 5.41 15.05
CA GLU A 72 5.35 6.74 15.67
C GLU A 72 6.29 7.63 14.85
N VAL A 73 7.35 7.07 14.26
CA VAL A 73 8.22 7.80 13.32
C VAL A 73 7.39 8.34 12.14
N ALA A 74 6.55 7.51 11.53
CA ALA A 74 5.69 7.90 10.42
C ALA A 74 4.75 9.05 10.80
N VAL A 75 4.11 8.96 11.97
CA VAL A 75 3.21 10.00 12.47
C VAL A 75 3.97 11.31 12.74
N ARG A 76 5.12 11.27 13.42
CA ARG A 76 5.89 12.47 13.74
C ARG A 76 6.38 13.19 12.48
N ILE A 77 6.87 12.45 11.51
CA ILE A 77 7.34 13.01 10.24
C ILE A 77 6.16 13.60 9.44
N ALA A 78 5.04 12.89 9.33
CA ALA A 78 3.86 13.42 8.65
C ALA A 78 3.36 14.72 9.31
N ARG A 79 3.30 14.76 10.65
CA ARG A 79 2.94 15.97 11.41
C ARG A 79 3.86 17.13 11.12
N ARG A 80 5.17 16.90 11.17
CA ARG A 80 6.17 17.93 10.87
C ARG A 80 5.99 18.45 9.46
N LEU A 81 5.92 17.57 8.47
CA LEU A 81 5.81 17.93 7.06
C LEU A 81 4.52 18.73 6.76
N ALA A 82 3.41 18.34 7.37
CA ALA A 82 2.14 19.05 7.21
C ALA A 82 2.21 20.48 7.77
N ALA A 83 2.86 20.65 8.92
CA ALA A 83 3.02 21.93 9.61
C ALA A 83 4.16 22.81 9.06
N ASP A 84 5.06 22.24 8.25
CA ASP A 84 6.26 22.92 7.77
C ASP A 84 5.95 23.93 6.66
N THR A 85 5.64 25.16 7.05
CA THR A 85 5.36 26.27 6.13
C THR A 85 6.58 26.72 5.33
N SER A 86 7.79 26.35 5.73
CA SER A 86 9.03 26.72 5.01
C SER A 86 9.17 26.01 3.67
N ARG A 87 8.48 24.88 3.47
CA ARG A 87 8.41 24.15 2.18
C ARG A 87 7.65 24.92 1.10
N GLY A 88 6.98 26.01 1.45
CA GLY A 88 6.11 26.75 0.55
C GLY A 88 4.88 25.92 0.14
N GLY A 89 4.31 26.27 -1.02
CA GLY A 89 3.12 25.61 -1.57
C GLY A 89 1.84 25.83 -0.76
N THR A 90 0.77 25.22 -1.25
CA THR A 90 -0.55 25.23 -0.58
C THR A 90 -0.55 24.31 0.64
N VAL A 91 -1.55 24.48 1.52
CA VAL A 91 -1.79 23.51 2.62
C VAL A 91 -1.99 22.11 2.05
N GLU A 92 -2.72 21.99 0.93
CA GLU A 92 -2.97 20.74 0.21
C GLU A 92 -1.66 20.04 -0.19
N ASN A 93 -0.70 20.74 -0.81
CA ASN A 93 0.60 20.17 -1.20
C ASN A 93 1.39 19.63 0.02
N ARG A 94 1.31 20.33 1.16
CA ARG A 94 1.97 19.87 2.39
C ARG A 94 1.30 18.64 2.98
N VAL A 95 -0.03 18.58 2.95
CA VAL A 95 -0.81 17.41 3.37
C VAL A 95 -0.50 16.23 2.47
N ASP A 96 -0.53 16.39 1.14
CA ASP A 96 -0.18 15.34 0.18
C ASP A 96 1.22 14.76 0.48
N THR A 97 2.21 15.64 0.61
CA THR A 97 3.59 15.24 0.94
C THR A 97 3.65 14.47 2.27
N ALA A 98 3.01 14.99 3.31
CA ALA A 98 2.97 14.36 4.63
C ALA A 98 2.36 12.96 4.60
N LEU A 99 1.26 12.79 3.85
CA LEU A 99 0.56 11.52 3.73
C LEU A 99 1.36 10.50 2.93
N ARG A 100 1.96 10.90 1.80
CA ARG A 100 2.81 10.02 0.99
C ARG A 100 4.04 9.57 1.75
N VAL A 101 4.75 10.48 2.44
CA VAL A 101 5.92 10.13 3.24
C VAL A 101 5.55 9.21 4.40
N GLY A 102 4.51 9.55 5.17
CA GLY A 102 4.09 8.70 6.28
C GLY A 102 3.66 7.31 5.81
N LEU A 103 2.91 7.22 4.71
CA LEU A 103 2.52 5.93 4.11
C LEU A 103 3.74 5.14 3.61
N ALA A 104 4.74 5.81 3.01
CA ALA A 104 5.97 5.17 2.58
C ALA A 104 6.77 4.60 3.76
N ILE A 105 6.86 5.31 4.88
CA ILE A 105 7.51 4.81 6.10
C ILE A 105 6.77 3.59 6.63
N LEU A 106 5.44 3.64 6.72
CA LEU A 106 4.61 2.54 7.22
C LEU A 106 4.68 1.29 6.33
N THR A 107 4.99 1.46 5.04
CA THR A 107 5.13 0.39 4.05
C THR A 107 6.59 0.06 3.73
N GLU A 108 7.53 0.54 4.55
CA GLU A 108 8.97 0.31 4.45
C GLU A 108 9.62 0.75 3.12
N GLY A 109 8.93 1.61 2.38
CA GLY A 109 9.30 2.03 1.02
C GLY A 109 9.35 0.85 0.03
N ILE A 110 8.58 -0.21 0.27
CA ILE A 110 8.51 -1.40 -0.59
C ILE A 110 7.30 -1.35 -1.52
N LEU A 111 6.20 -0.77 -1.05
CA LEU A 111 4.93 -0.78 -1.77
C LEU A 111 4.78 0.45 -2.65
N VAL A 112 4.08 0.29 -3.77
CA VAL A 112 3.74 1.37 -4.72
C VAL A 112 2.63 2.30 -4.19
N ALA A 113 2.04 1.98 -3.05
CA ALA A 113 0.90 2.70 -2.47
C ALA A 113 1.09 4.23 -2.36
N PRO A 114 2.26 4.74 -1.92
CA PRO A 114 2.49 6.18 -1.82
C PRO A 114 2.62 6.90 -3.17
N LEU A 115 2.88 6.16 -4.26
CA LEU A 115 3.01 6.71 -5.61
C LEU A 115 1.72 6.56 -6.40
N GLU A 116 1.27 5.32 -6.57
CA GLU A 116 0.19 4.94 -7.49
C GLU A 116 -1.10 4.58 -6.77
N GLY A 117 -1.05 4.32 -5.46
CA GLY A 117 -2.21 3.92 -4.68
C GLY A 117 -3.05 5.12 -4.24
N LEU A 118 -2.40 6.08 -3.58
CA LEU A 118 -2.96 7.39 -3.29
C LEU A 118 -2.67 8.30 -4.48
N ALA A 119 -3.65 8.44 -5.36
CA ALA A 119 -3.51 9.20 -6.61
C ALA A 119 -3.41 10.70 -6.31
N GLU A 120 -4.38 11.23 -5.57
CA GLU A 120 -4.46 12.66 -5.26
C GLU A 120 -4.96 12.88 -3.83
N VAL A 121 -4.63 14.06 -3.28
CA VAL A 121 -5.15 14.54 -1.99
C VAL A 121 -5.68 15.94 -2.22
N HIS A 122 -6.97 16.13 -1.96
CA HIS A 122 -7.65 17.42 -2.14
C HIS A 122 -8.08 17.99 -0.79
N LEU A 123 -8.05 19.32 -0.69
CA LEU A 123 -8.78 20.06 0.34
C LEU A 123 -10.07 20.60 -0.26
N ARG A 124 -11.20 20.08 0.23
CA ARG A 124 -12.53 20.47 -0.21
C ARG A 124 -13.16 21.40 0.81
N GLU A 125 -13.89 22.39 0.31
CA GLU A 125 -14.62 23.34 1.15
C GLU A 125 -15.91 22.73 1.69
N SER A 126 -16.25 23.07 2.94
CA SER A 126 -17.52 22.74 3.58
C SER A 126 -17.95 23.90 4.48
N ALA A 127 -19.22 23.92 4.89
CA ALA A 127 -19.77 24.94 5.78
C ALA A 127 -19.01 25.04 7.12
N ASP A 128 -18.48 23.92 7.63
CA ASP A 128 -17.69 23.85 8.86
C ASP A 128 -16.19 24.19 8.65
N GLY A 129 -15.76 24.42 7.41
CA GLY A 129 -14.37 24.62 7.00
C GLY A 129 -13.83 23.54 6.06
N PRO A 130 -12.58 23.69 5.57
CA PRO A 130 -12.00 22.77 4.62
C PRO A 130 -11.72 21.39 5.25
N TYR A 131 -11.95 20.32 4.49
CA TYR A 131 -11.71 18.93 4.89
C TYR A 131 -10.85 18.19 3.86
N ILE A 132 -10.20 17.10 4.28
CA ILE A 132 -9.34 16.28 3.42
C ILE A 132 -10.20 15.25 2.66
N GLU A 133 -9.98 15.17 1.34
CA GLU A 133 -10.45 14.10 0.46
C GLU A 133 -9.24 13.33 -0.12
N LEU A 134 -9.25 12.01 0.04
CA LEU A 134 -8.23 11.11 -0.47
C LEU A 134 -8.74 10.42 -1.73
N TYR A 135 -8.07 10.60 -2.86
CA TYR A 135 -8.35 9.87 -4.10
C TYR A 135 -7.47 8.63 -4.21
N TYR A 136 -8.10 7.46 -4.19
CA TYR A 136 -7.42 6.20 -4.39
C TYR A 136 -7.60 5.66 -5.80
N ALA A 137 -6.51 5.13 -6.38
CA ALA A 137 -6.53 4.40 -7.63
C ALA A 137 -6.44 2.88 -7.40
N GLY A 138 -6.71 2.09 -8.45
CA GLY A 138 -6.68 0.62 -8.41
C GLY A 138 -5.40 -0.02 -7.81
N PRO A 139 -4.19 0.51 -8.07
CA PRO A 139 -2.94 -0.01 -7.50
C PRO A 139 -2.89 -0.04 -5.96
N ILE A 140 -3.78 0.70 -5.26
CA ILE A 140 -3.89 0.64 -3.81
C ILE A 140 -4.15 -0.78 -3.29
N ARG A 141 -4.68 -1.68 -4.12
CA ARG A 141 -4.84 -3.11 -3.79
C ARG A 141 -3.52 -3.77 -3.37
N ALA A 142 -2.41 -3.42 -4.04
CA ALA A 142 -1.08 -3.99 -3.77
C ALA A 142 -0.50 -3.53 -2.42
N ALA A 143 -0.97 -2.40 -1.90
CA ALA A 143 -0.59 -1.90 -0.57
C ALA A 143 -1.01 -2.86 0.57
N GLY A 144 -2.04 -3.67 0.31
CA GLY A 144 -2.67 -4.50 1.31
C GLY A 144 -3.53 -3.69 2.29
N GLY A 145 -4.41 -4.41 2.98
CA GLY A 145 -5.45 -3.80 3.78
C GLY A 145 -4.97 -3.02 5.01
N THR A 146 -3.77 -3.28 5.50
CA THR A 146 -3.20 -2.55 6.64
C THR A 146 -2.76 -1.16 6.23
N ALA A 147 -2.04 -1.03 5.11
CA ALA A 147 -1.58 0.26 4.59
C ALA A 147 -2.76 1.17 4.23
N GLN A 148 -3.80 0.60 3.60
CA GLN A 148 -5.06 1.28 3.29
C GLN A 148 -5.75 1.88 4.53
N ALA A 149 -5.81 1.13 5.63
CA ALA A 149 -6.41 1.64 6.86
C ALA A 149 -5.53 2.71 7.53
N LEU A 150 -4.21 2.54 7.46
CA LEU A 150 -3.27 3.49 8.05
C LEU A 150 -3.17 4.80 7.27
N SER A 151 -3.39 4.82 5.95
CA SER A 151 -3.42 6.07 5.17
C SER A 151 -4.58 6.97 5.59
N VAL A 152 -5.78 6.39 5.76
CA VAL A 152 -6.96 7.12 6.27
C VAL A 152 -6.70 7.63 7.69
N LEU A 153 -6.08 6.81 8.52
CA LEU A 153 -5.74 7.21 9.88
C LEU A 153 -4.74 8.37 9.91
N LEU A 154 -3.69 8.30 9.10
CA LEU A 154 -2.67 9.33 9.04
C LEU A 154 -3.28 10.67 8.62
N ALA A 155 -4.23 10.65 7.67
CA ALA A 155 -5.00 11.83 7.27
C ALA A 155 -5.85 12.40 8.41
N ASP A 156 -6.50 11.55 9.20
CA ASP A 156 -7.23 12.00 10.39
C ASP A 156 -6.32 12.62 11.46
N ILE A 157 -5.08 12.15 11.59
CA ILE A 157 -4.10 12.77 12.50
C ILE A 157 -3.69 14.15 11.95
N VAL A 158 -3.23 14.19 10.71
CA VAL A 158 -2.75 15.42 10.05
C VAL A 158 -3.84 16.49 10.01
N ARG A 159 -5.09 16.13 9.68
CA ARG A 159 -6.19 17.10 9.64
C ARG A 159 -6.40 17.78 10.99
N ARG A 160 -6.29 17.03 12.11
CA ARG A 160 -6.53 17.55 13.45
C ARG A 160 -5.44 18.51 13.86
N ASP A 161 -4.20 18.18 13.53
CA ASP A 161 -3.05 19.02 13.84
C ASP A 161 -3.06 20.33 13.02
N LEU A 162 -3.65 20.31 11.82
CA LEU A 162 -3.86 21.49 10.98
C LEU A 162 -5.18 22.24 11.27
N GLY A 163 -6.03 21.74 12.18
CA GLY A 163 -7.33 22.35 12.47
C GLY A 163 -8.35 22.26 11.33
N LEU A 164 -8.20 21.30 10.42
CA LEU A 164 -9.13 21.06 9.31
C LEU A 164 -10.41 20.37 9.81
N ALA A 165 -11.52 20.71 9.17
CA ALA A 165 -12.84 20.17 9.50
C ALA A 165 -12.91 18.65 9.25
N ALA A 166 -13.84 17.99 9.92
CA ALA A 166 -14.15 16.59 9.64
C ALA A 166 -15.08 16.50 8.42
N TYR A 167 -14.83 15.53 7.54
CA TYR A 167 -15.78 15.20 6.48
C TYR A 167 -17.12 14.74 7.09
N ARG A 168 -18.20 15.30 6.56
CA ARG A 168 -19.59 14.93 6.88
C ARG A 168 -20.28 14.51 5.59
N PRO A 169 -20.51 13.20 5.37
CA PRO A 169 -21.16 12.73 4.16
C PRO A 169 -22.63 13.13 4.15
N GLU A 170 -23.12 13.50 2.98
CA GLU A 170 -24.54 13.62 2.69
C GLU A 170 -25.16 12.22 2.56
N ARG A 171 -26.49 12.13 2.74
CA ARG A 171 -27.19 10.85 2.68
C ARG A 171 -26.96 10.13 1.35
N GLU A 172 -27.01 10.86 0.25
CA GLU A 172 -26.81 10.34 -1.10
C GLU A 172 -25.38 9.80 -1.29
N GLU A 173 -24.37 10.44 -0.68
CA GLU A 173 -23.00 9.94 -0.70
C GLU A 173 -22.89 8.59 0.04
N VAL A 174 -23.57 8.43 1.18
CA VAL A 174 -23.58 7.16 1.91
C VAL A 174 -24.26 6.06 1.10
N GLU A 175 -25.44 6.34 0.54
CA GLU A 175 -26.20 5.39 -0.27
C GLU A 175 -25.43 5.04 -1.56
N ARG A 176 -24.66 5.98 -2.13
CA ARG A 176 -23.73 5.72 -3.23
C ARG A 176 -22.69 4.65 -2.89
N TYR A 177 -22.07 4.69 -1.71
CA TYR A 177 -21.14 3.62 -1.30
C TYR A 177 -21.85 2.28 -1.07
N GLN A 178 -23.11 2.29 -0.61
CA GLN A 178 -23.92 1.09 -0.46
C GLN A 178 -24.26 0.43 -1.80
N GLU A 179 -24.34 1.21 -2.88
CA GLU A 179 -24.46 0.71 -4.25
C GLU A 179 -23.11 0.27 -4.83
N GLU A 180 -22.07 1.12 -4.73
CA GLU A 180 -20.76 0.91 -5.34
C GLU A 180 -20.04 -0.34 -4.83
N ILE A 181 -20.03 -0.60 -3.51
CA ILE A 181 -19.22 -1.68 -2.92
C ILE A 181 -19.74 -3.07 -3.31
N PRO A 182 -21.06 -3.37 -3.22
CA PRO A 182 -21.60 -4.59 -3.77
C PRO A 182 -21.41 -4.70 -5.28
N LEU A 183 -21.56 -3.60 -6.02
CA LEU A 183 -21.37 -3.59 -7.47
C LEU A 183 -19.92 -3.94 -7.85
N TYR A 184 -18.95 -3.36 -7.13
CA TYR A 184 -17.52 -3.64 -7.31
C TYR A 184 -17.19 -5.12 -7.12
N LYS A 185 -17.89 -5.83 -6.23
CA LYS A 185 -17.72 -7.28 -6.01
C LYS A 185 -17.99 -8.10 -7.29
N TYR A 186 -18.89 -7.65 -8.15
CA TYR A 186 -19.21 -8.35 -9.39
C TYR A 186 -18.05 -8.29 -10.39
N TYR A 187 -17.30 -7.20 -10.40
CA TYR A 187 -16.15 -7.00 -11.30
C TYR A 187 -14.85 -7.53 -10.70
N GLN A 188 -14.66 -7.37 -9.39
CA GLN A 188 -13.41 -7.69 -8.71
C GLN A 188 -13.64 -8.44 -7.41
N HIS A 189 -12.72 -9.36 -7.09
CA HIS A 189 -12.78 -10.08 -5.83
C HIS A 189 -12.49 -9.15 -4.63
N LEU A 190 -13.45 -9.04 -3.72
CA LEU A 190 -13.29 -8.45 -2.39
C LEU A 190 -13.07 -9.55 -1.34
N GLN A 191 -12.06 -9.37 -0.48
CA GLN A 191 -11.80 -10.32 0.64
C GLN A 191 -12.94 -10.36 1.66
N TYR A 192 -13.65 -9.25 1.79
CA TYR A 192 -14.80 -9.10 2.66
C TYR A 192 -15.77 -8.14 1.98
N VAL A 193 -17.04 -8.47 1.99
CA VAL A 193 -18.10 -7.62 1.45
C VAL A 193 -18.91 -7.13 2.63
N PRO A 194 -18.76 -5.86 3.01
CA PRO A 194 -19.50 -5.32 4.14
C PRO A 194 -21.00 -5.23 3.84
N THR A 195 -21.81 -5.28 4.90
CA THR A 195 -23.25 -5.02 4.79
C THR A 195 -23.51 -3.52 4.55
N ALA A 196 -24.71 -3.17 4.07
CA ALA A 196 -25.09 -1.76 3.89
C ALA A 196 -24.98 -0.94 5.20
N GLU A 197 -25.32 -1.55 6.34
CA GLU A 197 -25.16 -0.95 7.67
C GLU A 197 -23.68 -0.73 8.04
N GLU A 198 -22.81 -1.70 7.76
CA GLU A 198 -21.37 -1.57 8.01
C GLU A 198 -20.74 -0.49 7.12
N ILE A 199 -21.17 -0.40 5.86
CA ILE A 199 -20.75 0.65 4.94
C ILE A 199 -21.17 2.02 5.49
N ALA A 200 -22.45 2.18 5.85
CA ALA A 200 -22.95 3.43 6.42
C ALA A 200 -22.19 3.81 7.70
N GLN A 201 -21.95 2.86 8.60
CA GLN A 201 -21.18 3.11 9.80
C GLN A 201 -19.76 3.60 9.50
N VAL A 202 -19.05 2.99 8.55
CA VAL A 202 -17.70 3.44 8.21
C VAL A 202 -17.73 4.82 7.59
N VAL A 203 -18.55 5.03 6.55
CA VAL A 203 -18.59 6.30 5.81
C VAL A 203 -19.01 7.47 6.71
N GLN A 204 -19.98 7.26 7.62
CA GLN A 204 -20.47 8.32 8.52
C GLN A 204 -19.50 8.67 9.65
N HIS A 205 -18.59 7.78 10.04
CA HIS A 205 -17.70 7.99 11.19
C HIS A 205 -16.24 8.25 10.81
N VAL A 206 -15.84 7.98 9.56
CA VAL A 206 -14.51 8.32 9.07
C VAL A 206 -14.50 9.82 8.74
N PRO A 207 -13.67 10.64 9.42
CA PRO A 207 -13.70 12.09 9.29
C PRO A 207 -12.92 12.62 8.08
N VAL A 208 -12.63 11.74 7.11
CA VAL A 208 -11.84 11.99 5.91
C VAL A 208 -12.62 11.43 4.73
N ALA A 209 -12.79 12.18 3.64
CA ALA A 209 -13.52 11.67 2.49
C ALA A 209 -12.66 10.64 1.75
N ILE A 210 -13.21 9.44 1.52
CA ILE A 210 -12.54 8.35 0.79
C ILE A 210 -13.12 8.31 -0.62
N SER A 211 -12.43 8.89 -1.58
CA SER A 211 -12.83 8.93 -2.99
C SER A 211 -11.83 8.16 -3.86
N GLY A 212 -11.96 8.30 -5.17
CA GLY A 212 -11.08 7.62 -6.11
C GLY A 212 -11.50 7.77 -7.56
N GLU A 213 -10.61 7.32 -8.44
CA GLU A 213 -10.85 7.27 -9.87
C GLU A 213 -11.83 6.15 -10.23
N SER A 214 -12.51 6.28 -11.37
CA SER A 214 -13.28 5.17 -11.94
C SER A 214 -12.32 4.10 -12.44
N THR A 215 -12.38 2.89 -11.86
CA THR A 215 -11.45 1.81 -12.21
C THR A 215 -12.06 0.73 -13.10
N GLU A 216 -13.37 0.53 -13.05
CA GLU A 216 -14.03 -0.60 -13.71
C GLU A 216 -14.66 -0.25 -15.07
N GLY A 217 -13.91 0.46 -15.91
CA GLY A 217 -14.29 0.74 -17.31
C GLY A 217 -15.69 1.35 -17.47
N ASP A 218 -16.55 0.67 -18.24
CA ASP A 218 -17.94 1.09 -18.55
C ASP A 218 -18.94 0.80 -17.41
N ALA A 219 -18.49 0.27 -16.27
CA ALA A 219 -19.37 -0.01 -15.15
C ALA A 219 -19.76 1.27 -14.41
N GLU A 220 -21.06 1.56 -14.40
CA GLU A 220 -21.62 2.75 -13.76
C GLU A 220 -22.64 2.40 -12.69
N VAL A 221 -22.81 3.32 -11.74
CA VAL A 221 -23.94 3.24 -10.82
C VAL A 221 -25.25 3.65 -11.50
N SER A 222 -26.34 3.13 -10.98
CA SER A 222 -27.69 3.32 -11.49
C SER A 222 -28.46 4.39 -10.73
N ALA A 223 -28.47 4.31 -9.39
CA ALA A 223 -29.37 5.16 -8.58
C ALA A 223 -28.75 6.52 -8.23
N PHE A 224 -27.52 6.54 -7.74
CA PHE A 224 -26.92 7.75 -7.16
C PHE A 224 -25.96 8.45 -8.13
N ARG A 225 -26.46 8.87 -9.29
CA ARG A 225 -25.65 9.53 -10.34
C ARG A 225 -25.52 11.04 -10.13
N ASN A 226 -24.43 11.62 -10.65
CA ASN A 226 -24.18 13.06 -10.72
C ASN A 226 -24.22 13.78 -9.36
N LEU A 227 -23.65 13.16 -8.32
CA LEU A 227 -23.54 13.79 -7.01
C LEU A 227 -22.53 14.95 -7.06
N ALA A 228 -22.85 16.08 -6.43
CA ALA A 228 -22.04 17.30 -6.51
C ALA A 228 -20.58 17.11 -6.08
N ARG A 229 -20.33 16.23 -5.10
CA ARG A 229 -18.98 15.94 -4.56
C ARG A 229 -18.29 14.75 -5.20
N VAL A 230 -18.96 14.00 -6.08
CA VAL A 230 -18.42 12.82 -6.73
C VAL A 230 -18.35 13.08 -8.24
N PRO A 231 -17.16 13.33 -8.81
CA PRO A 231 -17.03 13.76 -10.20
C PRO A 231 -17.29 12.67 -11.23
N THR A 232 -17.52 11.42 -10.80
CA THR A 232 -17.70 10.26 -11.69
C THR A 232 -18.94 9.43 -11.36
N ASN A 233 -19.56 8.88 -12.40
CA ASN A 233 -20.63 7.88 -12.28
C ASN A 233 -20.11 6.44 -12.30
N GLY A 234 -18.81 6.26 -12.57
CA GLY A 234 -18.18 4.95 -12.59
C GLY A 234 -17.84 4.42 -11.19
N ILE A 235 -17.49 3.14 -11.12
CA ILE A 235 -17.16 2.47 -9.86
C ILE A 235 -15.74 2.87 -9.40
N ARG A 236 -15.65 3.43 -8.19
CA ARG A 236 -14.39 3.84 -7.56
C ARG A 236 -13.75 2.68 -6.81
N GLY A 237 -13.06 1.80 -7.53
CA GLY A 237 -12.52 0.56 -6.96
C GLY A 237 -11.51 0.77 -5.83
N GLY A 238 -10.68 1.81 -5.92
CA GLY A 238 -9.74 2.19 -4.86
C GLY A 238 -10.46 2.52 -3.55
N ALA A 239 -11.51 3.35 -3.61
CA ALA A 239 -12.35 3.70 -2.46
C ALA A 239 -13.05 2.46 -1.88
N CYS A 240 -13.61 1.62 -2.75
CA CYS A 240 -14.29 0.38 -2.34
C CYS A 240 -13.36 -0.54 -1.54
N LEU A 241 -12.11 -0.68 -1.96
CA LEU A 241 -11.11 -1.49 -1.27
C LEU A 241 -10.79 -0.98 0.14
N VAL A 242 -10.58 0.34 0.25
CA VAL A 242 -10.24 0.99 1.53
C VAL A 242 -11.40 0.86 2.53
N ILE A 243 -12.64 1.13 2.07
CA ILE A 243 -13.84 1.04 2.92
C ILE A 243 -14.12 -0.41 3.34
N ALA A 244 -14.15 -1.34 2.38
CA ALA A 244 -14.45 -2.75 2.65
C ALA A 244 -13.47 -3.36 3.67
N ARG A 245 -12.20 -2.92 3.66
CA ARG A 245 -11.23 -3.37 4.65
C ARG A 245 -11.42 -2.73 6.03
N GLY A 246 -11.80 -1.45 6.08
CA GLY A 246 -12.15 -0.75 7.31
C GLY A 246 -13.23 -1.51 8.10
N SER A 247 -14.28 -1.96 7.42
CA SER A 247 -15.36 -2.76 8.01
C SER A 247 -14.90 -4.14 8.49
N ALA A 248 -14.04 -4.83 7.73
CA ALA A 248 -13.62 -6.20 8.04
C ALA A 248 -12.81 -6.36 9.35
N ARG A 249 -12.04 -5.34 9.75
CA ARG A 249 -11.19 -5.40 10.97
C ARG A 249 -12.02 -5.35 12.26
N LYS A 250 -13.19 -4.70 12.23
CA LYS A 250 -14.13 -4.60 13.36
C LYS A 250 -14.65 -5.99 13.76
N ARG A 251 -15.09 -6.80 12.79
CA ARG A 251 -15.66 -8.14 13.05
C ARG A 251 -14.67 -9.14 13.68
N ARG A 252 -13.39 -9.08 13.29
CA ARG A 252 -12.34 -9.93 13.90
C ARG A 252 -12.05 -9.59 15.36
N ARG A 253 -12.28 -8.34 15.78
CA ARG A 253 -12.05 -7.89 17.16
C ARG A 253 -13.26 -8.13 18.06
N SER A 254 -14.49 -8.09 17.56
CA SER A 254 -15.70 -8.22 18.37
C SER A 254 -16.23 -9.65 18.54
N GLY A 255 -15.97 -10.58 17.61
CA GLY A 255 -16.44 -11.98 17.70
C GLY A 255 -17.97 -12.16 17.84
N ARG A 256 -18.73 -11.06 17.80
CA ARG A 256 -20.19 -10.93 17.97
C ARG A 256 -20.72 -9.90 16.96
N PRO A 257 -21.98 -10.04 16.51
CA PRO A 257 -22.67 -8.96 15.80
C PRO A 257 -22.69 -7.71 16.69
N SER A 258 -22.23 -6.56 16.19
CA SER A 258 -22.18 -5.32 17.00
C SER A 258 -23.57 -4.70 17.11
N THR A 259 -24.03 -4.43 18.33
CA THR A 259 -25.23 -3.62 18.61
C THR A 259 -24.87 -2.13 18.67
N SER A 260 -25.87 -1.27 18.48
CA SER A 260 -25.73 0.21 18.43
C SER A 260 -25.08 0.83 19.67
N SER A 261 -25.05 0.11 20.79
CA SER A 261 -24.50 0.52 22.09
C SER A 261 -22.97 0.60 22.15
N ASP A 262 -22.25 -0.03 21.22
CA ASP A 262 -20.77 -0.10 21.29
C ASP A 262 -20.07 1.20 20.84
N TRP A 263 -20.84 2.19 20.36
CA TRP A 263 -20.34 3.44 19.78
C TRP A 263 -20.68 4.70 20.59
N THR A 264 -21.46 4.59 21.66
CA THR A 264 -21.96 5.76 22.44
C THR A 264 -21.22 6.01 23.75
N ALA A 265 -20.00 5.50 23.94
CA ALA A 265 -19.17 5.88 25.09
C ALA A 265 -18.37 7.16 24.77
N GLY A 266 -18.93 8.31 25.12
CA GLY A 266 -18.20 9.57 25.21
C GLY A 266 -17.10 9.52 26.28
N SER A 267 -16.13 10.42 26.10
CA SER A 267 -14.96 10.72 26.95
C SER A 267 -13.71 9.86 26.77
N SER A 268 -12.61 10.56 26.45
CA SER A 268 -11.19 10.17 26.51
C SER A 268 -10.69 9.07 25.55
N SER A 269 -10.00 9.53 24.49
CA SER A 269 -9.13 8.76 23.59
C SER A 269 -9.80 7.74 22.65
N PRO A 270 -9.52 7.78 21.33
CA PRO A 270 -10.03 6.75 20.43
C PRO A 270 -9.43 5.38 20.77
N THR A 271 -10.27 4.43 21.15
CA THR A 271 -9.93 3.02 21.45
C THR A 271 -9.39 2.24 20.24
N TRP A 272 -9.33 2.85 19.05
CA TRP A 272 -8.64 2.30 17.89
C TRP A 272 -7.11 2.41 17.98
N ALA A 273 -6.56 3.29 18.84
CA ALA A 273 -5.14 3.71 18.78
C ALA A 273 -4.21 3.11 19.84
N THR A 274 -4.70 2.54 20.94
CA THR A 274 -3.85 2.16 22.08
C THR A 274 -4.08 0.72 22.49
N THR A 275 -3.18 -0.18 22.07
CA THR A 275 -2.60 -1.24 22.92
C THR A 275 -1.60 -2.11 22.13
N ARG A 276 -0.40 -2.31 22.70
CA ARG A 276 0.68 -3.16 22.15
C ARG A 276 0.18 -4.59 21.87
N PRO A 277 0.64 -5.26 20.80
CA PRO A 277 0.37 -6.68 20.62
C PRO A 277 1.10 -7.46 21.73
N THR A 278 0.35 -8.13 22.61
CA THR A 278 0.90 -9.16 23.49
C THR A 278 1.40 -10.30 22.62
N THR A 279 2.73 -10.49 22.61
CA THR A 279 3.38 -11.66 22.03
C THR A 279 2.83 -12.91 22.71
N ARG A 280 2.08 -13.71 21.97
CA ARG A 280 1.62 -15.02 22.43
C ARG A 280 2.83 -15.96 22.42
N THR A 281 3.55 -16.03 23.53
CA THR A 281 4.62 -17.00 23.76
C THR A 281 4.05 -18.39 23.53
N SER A 282 4.52 -19.10 22.50
CA SER A 282 4.20 -20.50 22.31
C SER A 282 4.82 -21.28 23.47
N ARG A 283 4.00 -21.72 24.41
CA ARG A 283 4.38 -22.74 25.39
C ARG A 283 4.77 -24.00 24.62
N ARG A 284 6.06 -24.35 24.65
CA ARG A 284 6.55 -25.70 24.28
C ARG A 284 5.89 -26.73 25.20
N PRO A 285 5.30 -27.81 24.69
CA PRO A 285 4.98 -28.96 25.53
C PRO A 285 6.27 -29.69 25.91
N SER A 286 6.33 -30.07 27.17
CA SER A 286 7.38 -30.85 27.82
C SER A 286 7.63 -32.19 27.14
N THR A 287 8.91 -32.55 27.08
CA THR A 287 9.45 -33.89 26.82
C THR A 287 8.75 -34.97 27.67
N SER A 288 8.19 -36.00 27.03
CA SER A 288 8.26 -37.37 27.55
C SER A 288 7.94 -38.40 26.45
N ARG A 289 8.62 -39.55 26.58
CA ARG A 289 8.50 -40.82 25.83
C ARG A 289 9.21 -40.95 24.50
N ILE A 290 10.48 -41.35 24.64
CA ILE A 290 11.19 -42.26 23.75
C ILE A 290 10.33 -43.52 23.53
N ARG A 291 10.08 -43.87 22.26
CA ARG A 291 9.93 -45.27 21.82
C ARG A 291 10.40 -45.39 20.36
N SER A 292 11.30 -46.35 20.19
CA SER A 292 11.97 -46.81 18.98
C SER A 292 11.01 -47.20 17.85
N GLY A 293 11.31 -46.80 16.62
CA GLY A 293 10.63 -47.26 15.40
C GLY A 293 11.41 -46.86 14.13
N ALA A 294 11.81 -47.88 13.36
CA ALA A 294 12.68 -47.90 12.18
C ALA A 294 12.48 -46.79 11.12
N ALA A 295 13.59 -46.40 10.50
CA ALA A 295 13.65 -45.57 9.28
C ALA A 295 13.33 -46.40 8.02
N PRO A 296 12.60 -45.88 7.02
CA PRO A 296 12.49 -46.52 5.72
C PRO A 296 13.67 -46.12 4.82
N SER A 297 14.40 -47.14 4.34
CA SER A 297 15.40 -47.06 3.29
C SER A 297 14.74 -46.96 1.90
N TRP A 298 15.30 -46.13 1.03
CA TRP A 298 14.92 -46.07 -0.39
C TRP A 298 15.65 -47.19 -1.15
N PRO A 299 14.97 -47.96 -2.02
CA PRO A 299 15.60 -49.09 -2.68
C PRO A 299 16.39 -48.64 -3.92
N THR A 300 17.70 -48.87 -3.89
CA THR A 300 18.55 -49.08 -5.07
C THR A 300 18.11 -50.34 -5.80
N ARG A 301 17.74 -50.23 -7.08
CA ARG A 301 17.60 -51.39 -7.97
C ARG A 301 18.56 -51.25 -9.16
N VAL A 302 19.60 -52.08 -9.12
CA VAL A 302 20.51 -52.38 -10.22
C VAL A 302 19.83 -53.42 -11.11
N GLY A 303 19.89 -53.22 -12.43
CA GLY A 303 19.51 -54.21 -13.44
C GLY A 303 20.24 -53.95 -14.76
N ARG A 304 21.32 -54.72 -15.00
CA ARG A 304 21.90 -55.03 -16.33
C ARG A 304 20.90 -55.93 -17.10
N ALA A 305 20.85 -56.08 -18.43
CA ALA A 305 21.69 -55.74 -19.58
C ALA A 305 20.82 -55.75 -20.87
N GLY A 306 21.31 -55.18 -21.98
CA GLY A 306 20.75 -55.42 -23.32
C GLY A 306 21.24 -54.43 -24.38
N SER A 307 22.04 -54.93 -25.32
CA SER A 307 22.74 -54.30 -26.44
C SER A 307 21.90 -53.54 -27.48
N GLY A 308 22.48 -52.50 -28.11
CA GLY A 308 22.03 -52.02 -29.43
C GLY A 308 22.47 -50.60 -29.84
N SER A 309 23.49 -50.52 -30.71
CA SER A 309 23.73 -49.53 -31.80
C SER A 309 23.60 -48.01 -31.60
N SER A 310 24.74 -47.34 -31.84
CA SER A 310 25.00 -46.04 -32.50
C SER A 310 23.87 -45.01 -32.73
N THR A 311 24.07 -43.75 -32.32
CA THR A 311 24.36 -42.56 -33.18
C THR A 311 24.09 -41.23 -32.45
N ALA A 312 24.97 -40.25 -32.74
CA ALA A 312 24.76 -38.79 -32.77
C ALA A 312 24.34 -38.00 -31.51
N ALA A 313 25.19 -37.05 -31.11
CA ALA A 313 24.91 -35.96 -30.19
C ALA A 313 23.97 -34.90 -30.81
N PRO A 314 23.06 -34.26 -30.05
CA PRO A 314 22.36 -33.08 -30.54
C PRO A 314 23.01 -31.79 -30.02
N GLY A 315 23.31 -30.91 -30.99
CA GLY A 315 23.90 -29.60 -30.80
C GLY A 315 22.99 -28.56 -30.16
N ARG A 316 23.64 -27.47 -29.75
CA ARG A 316 23.08 -26.23 -29.21
C ARG A 316 22.00 -25.67 -30.13
N ARG A 317 20.78 -25.47 -29.62
CA ARG A 317 19.75 -24.68 -30.31
C ARG A 317 19.99 -23.19 -30.02
N ALA A 318 20.28 -22.44 -31.08
CA ALA A 318 20.24 -20.98 -31.07
C ALA A 318 18.78 -20.50 -31.02
N TRP A 319 18.53 -19.43 -30.28
CA TRP A 319 17.23 -18.75 -30.26
C TRP A 319 17.02 -17.96 -31.57
N PRO A 320 15.80 -17.92 -32.13
CA PRO A 320 15.52 -17.10 -33.31
C PRO A 320 15.52 -15.60 -32.96
N PRO A 321 15.89 -14.70 -33.89
CA PRO A 321 15.84 -13.26 -33.65
C PRO A 321 14.39 -12.76 -33.61
N ALA A 322 14.14 -11.73 -32.80
CA ALA A 322 12.84 -11.08 -32.65
C ALA A 322 12.39 -10.36 -33.95
N PRO A 323 11.07 -10.27 -34.24
CA PRO A 323 10.59 -9.61 -35.44
C PRO A 323 10.71 -8.08 -35.32
N SER A 324 11.13 -7.43 -36.41
CA SER A 324 11.22 -5.98 -36.53
C SER A 324 9.84 -5.35 -36.70
N ILE A 325 9.41 -4.55 -35.73
CA ILE A 325 8.20 -3.72 -35.84
C ILE A 325 8.54 -2.50 -36.70
N ARG A 326 8.05 -2.50 -37.95
CA ARG A 326 8.01 -1.30 -38.80
C ARG A 326 6.94 -0.35 -38.25
N ARG A 327 7.37 0.82 -37.75
CA ARG A 327 6.49 1.96 -37.50
C ARG A 327 5.93 2.44 -38.84
N ARG A 328 4.61 2.42 -39.01
CA ARG A 328 3.92 3.27 -40.00
C ARG A 328 3.52 4.55 -39.29
N TRP A 329 3.80 5.65 -39.98
CA TRP A 329 3.51 7.03 -39.65
C TRP A 329 2.04 7.26 -39.35
#